data_AF-A0A2U1IPH2-F1
#
_entry.id   AF-A0A2U1IPH2-F1
#
_cell.length_a   1.000
_cell.length_b   1.000
_cell.length_c   1.000
_cell.angle_alpha   90.00
_cell.angle_beta   90.00
_cell.angle_gamma   90.00
#
_symmetry.space_group_name_H-M   'P 1'
#
loop_
_entity.id
_entity.type
_entity.pdbx_description
1 polymer ?
#
loop_
_entity_poly.entity_id
_entity_poly.type
_entity_poly.pdbx_seq_one_letter_code
_entity_poly.pdbx_strand_id
1 'polypeptide(L)' 'MPATPAALCTFRDTLYTSRVLVLLETGRTLKVEKAQVAVASEDTVAIEYLHGRKDFVAVEG' A
#
# COMPACT_ATOMS: atom_id res chain seq x y z
N MET A 1 -3.56 0.62 -27.20
CA MET A 1 -3.69 1.75 -26.25
C MET A 1 -2.59 1.61 -25.21
N PRO A 2 -1.77 2.64 -24.93
CA PRO A 2 -0.91 2.59 -23.75
C PRO A 2 -1.81 2.76 -22.52
N ALA A 3 -1.72 1.84 -21.56
CA ALA A 3 -2.39 2.01 -20.27
C ALA A 3 -1.79 3.26 -19.61
N THR A 4 -2.62 4.28 -19.37
CA THR A 4 -2.27 5.41 -18.53
C THR A 4 -1.69 4.85 -17.24
N PRO A 5 -0.53 5.32 -16.75
CA PRO A 5 -0.02 4.86 -15.47
C PRO A 5 -1.10 5.20 -14.43
N ALA A 6 -1.77 4.18 -13.91
CA ALA A 6 -2.68 4.34 -12.79
C ALA A 6 -1.90 5.05 -11.70
N ALA A 7 -2.46 6.14 -11.16
CA ALA A 7 -1.84 6.81 -10.03
C ALA A 7 -1.64 5.76 -8.92
N LEU A 8 -0.42 5.70 -8.37
CA LEU A 8 -0.07 4.79 -7.29
C LEU A 8 0.12 5.61 -6.02
N CYS A 9 -0.54 5.20 -4.94
CA CYS A 9 -0.26 5.69 -3.60
C CYS A 9 0.83 4.82 -2.99
N THR A 10 1.91 5.45 -2.53
CA THR A 10 3.00 4.75 -1.84
C THR A 10 2.91 5.00 -0.35
N PHE A 11 3.09 3.95 0.44
CA PHE A 11 3.18 4.02 1.89
C PHE A 11 4.53 3.46 2.34
N ARG A 12 5.09 4.05 3.40
CA ARG A 12 6.31 3.58 4.05
C ARG A 12 5.96 2.89 5.36
N ASP A 13 6.48 1.66 5.51
CA ASP A 13 6.52 0.93 6.78
C ASP A 13 7.57 1.58 7.68
N THR A 14 7.15 2.10 8.82
CA THR A 14 8.02 2.78 9.80
C THR A 14 8.84 1.80 10.63
N LEU A 15 8.51 0.50 10.57
CA LEU A 15 9.29 -0.58 11.16
C LEU A 15 10.46 -0.99 10.26
N TYR A 16 10.55 -0.44 9.05
CA TYR A 16 11.57 -0.70 8.06
C TYR A 16 11.74 -2.19 7.72
N THR A 17 10.63 -2.92 7.68
CA THR A 17 10.59 -4.36 7.43
C THR A 17 10.06 -4.69 6.03
N SER A 18 10.44 -5.87 5.53
CA SER A 18 9.77 -6.47 4.37
C SER A 18 8.76 -7.50 4.88
N ARG A 19 7.49 -7.35 4.53
CA ARG A 19 6.40 -8.22 5.01
C ARG A 19 5.24 -8.26 4.05
N VAL A 20 4.43 -9.31 4.16
CA VAL A 20 3.17 -9.42 3.42
C VAL A 20 2.03 -9.07 4.35
N LEU A 21 1.20 -8.11 3.96
CA LEU A 21 -0.03 -7.75 4.63
C LEU A 21 -1.18 -8.49 3.95
N VAL A 22 -2.12 -9.01 4.73
CA VAL A 22 -3.31 -9.69 4.22
C VAL A 22 -4.52 -8.83 4.54
N LEU A 23 -5.22 -8.38 3.49
CA LEU A 23 -6.48 -7.64 3.63
C LEU A 23 -7.58 -8.67 3.76
N LEU A 24 -7.99 -8.94 5.00
CA LEU A 24 -9.00 -9.96 5.30
C LEU A 24 -10.34 -9.68 4.61
N GLU A 25 -10.66 -8.41 4.36
CA GLU A 25 -11.91 -7.98 3.74
C GLU A 25 -12.01 -8.40 2.26
N THR A 26 -10.88 -8.45 1.55
CA THR A 26 -10.83 -8.81 0.12
C THR A 26 -10.07 -10.12 -0.15
N GLY A 27 -9.45 -10.70 0.87
CA GLY A 27 -8.53 -11.84 0.73
C GLY A 27 -7.24 -11.52 -0.05
N ARG A 28 -7.00 -10.24 -0.37
CA ARG A 28 -5.83 -9.81 -1.14
C ARG A 28 -4.60 -9.67 -0.24
N THR A 29 -3.43 -9.68 -0.87
CA THR A 29 -2.16 -9.46 -0.17
C THR A 29 -1.44 -8.23 -0.71
N LEU A 30 -0.90 -7.41 0.19
CA LEU A 30 -0.01 -6.30 -0.15
C LEU A 30 1.41 -6.68 0.24
N LYS A 31 2.34 -6.56 -0.71
CA LYS A 31 3.76 -6.78 -0.45
C LYS A 31 4.40 -5.47 -0.03
N VAL A 32 5.00 -5.48 1.15
CA VAL A 32 5.89 -4.43 1.62
C VAL A 32 7.30 -4.85 1.26
N GLU A 33 7.93 -4.13 0.35
CA GLU A 33 9.29 -4.37 -0.11
C GLU A 33 10.16 -3.19 0.26
N LYS A 34 11.29 -3.45 0.94
CA LYS A 34 12.21 -2.39 1.39
C LYS A 34 11.49 -1.28 2.17
N ALA A 35 10.60 -1.67 3.08
CA ALA A 35 9.78 -0.75 3.85
C ALA A 35 8.81 0.11 3.04
N GLN A 36 8.46 -0.27 1.81
CA GLN A 36 7.51 0.47 1.00
C GLN A 36 6.45 -0.46 0.41
N VAL A 37 5.24 0.05 0.29
CA VAL A 37 4.14 -0.63 -0.38
C VAL A 37 3.48 0.37 -1.33
N ALA A 38 3.30 -0.05 -2.58
CA ALA A 38 2.59 0.73 -3.58
C ALA A 38 1.23 0.08 -3.83
N VAL A 39 0.18 0.89 -3.80
CA VAL A 39 -1.20 0.49 -4.06
C VAL A 39 -1.80 1.41 -5.11
N ALA A 40 -2.77 0.93 -5.88
CA ALA A 40 -3.49 1.80 -6.81
C ALA A 40 -4.23 2.90 -6.02
N SER A 41 -4.19 4.14 -6.51
CA SER A 41 -4.93 5.26 -5.89
C SER A 41 -6.45 5.05 -5.90
N GLU A 42 -6.93 4.16 -6.77
CA GLU A 42 -8.33 3.73 -6.86
C GLU A 42 -8.69 2.64 -5.83
N ASP A 43 -7.69 1.97 -5.25
CA ASP A 43 -7.89 0.89 -4.27
C ASP A 43 -8.06 1.49 -2.86
N THR A 44 -9.24 2.07 -2.65
CA THR A 44 -9.60 2.73 -1.38
C THR A 44 -9.51 1.77 -0.20
N VAL A 45 -9.82 0.49 -0.40
CA VAL A 45 -9.73 -0.55 0.64
C VAL A 45 -8.29 -0.71 1.13
N ALA A 46 -7.32 -0.78 0.22
CA ALA A 46 -5.91 -0.86 0.60
C ALA A 46 -5.42 0.43 1.25
N ILE A 47 -5.86 1.59 0.75
CA ILE A 47 -5.52 2.91 1.31
C ILE A 47 -6.03 3.05 2.74
N GLU A 48 -7.32 2.76 2.98
CA GLU A 48 -7.92 2.82 4.31
C GLU A 48 -7.28 1.83 5.28
N TYR A 49 -7.00 0.61 4.80
CA TYR A 49 -6.29 -0.39 5.58
C TYR A 49 -4.90 0.10 6.03
N LEU A 50 -4.12 0.72 5.12
CA LEU A 50 -2.79 1.24 5.44
C LEU A 50 -2.87 2.48 6.34
N HIS A 51 -3.83 3.39 6.10
CA HIS A 51 -4.07 4.55 6.95
C HIS A 51 -4.49 4.20 8.39
N GLY A 52 -5.22 3.10 8.57
CA GLY A 52 -5.61 2.61 9.88
C GLY A 52 -4.44 2.07 10.72
N ARG A 53 -3.27 1.84 10.12
CA ARG A 53 -2.10 1.29 10.78
C ARG A 53 -1.12 2.38 11.20
N LYS A 54 -0.75 2.41 12.48
CA LYS A 54 0.31 3.31 13.00
C LYS A 54 1.69 3.04 12.41
N ASP A 55 1.90 1.82 11.91
CA ASP A 55 3.18 1.41 11.33
C ASP A 55 3.37 1.92 9.89
N PHE A 56 2.36 2.55 9.27
CA PHE A 56 2.43 3.01 7.88
C PHE A 56 2.19 4.50 7.77
N VAL A 57 2.98 5.17 6.93
CA VAL A 57 2.83 6.59 6.61
C VAL A 57 2.72 6.75 5.10
N ALA A 58 1.76 7.53 4.63
CA ALA A 58 1.65 7.88 3.22
C ALA A 58 2.89 8.69 2.82
N VAL A 59 3.50 8.33 1.69
CA VAL A 59 4.63 9.05 1.10
C VAL A 59 4.09 9.69 -0.17
N GLU A 60 3.88 11.01 -0.13
CA GLU A 60 3.64 11.75 -1.36
C GLU A 60 4.94 11.77 -2.17
N GLY A 61 4.86 11.30 -3.41
CA GLY A 61 5.94 11.34 -4.39
C GLY A 61 5.82 12.56 -5.30
#